data_AF-A0A4Y2RPL1-F1
#
_entry.id   AF-A0A4Y2RPL1-F1
#
_cell.length_a   1.000
_cell.length_b   1.000
_cell.length_c   1.000
_cell.angle_alpha   90.00
_cell.angle_beta   90.00
_cell.angle_gamma   90.00
#
_symmetry.space_group_name_H-M   'P 1'
#
loop_
_entity.id
_entity.type
_entity.pdbx_description
1 polymer ?
#
loop_
_entity_poly.entity_id
_entity_poly.type
_entity_poly.pdbx_seq_one_letter_code
_entity_poly.pdbx_strand_id
1 'polypeptide(L)'
;MSDSDDSTMLQEEVPEVECHEPSNTQKVAYLLVKFKEGKRKCNEYRYACVVLGEADDENEIKIMGLRCMNETKIEFLLKEEDISFIPFEDILTVLPNPTKTFSGIRAP
;
A
#
# COMPACT_ATOMS: atom_id res chain seq x y z
N MET A 1 57.75 -5.40 35.40
CA MET A 1 57.01 -4.14 35.53
C MET A 1 56.26 -3.95 34.23
N SER A 2 54.97 -3.71 34.34
CA SER A 2 53.99 -3.64 33.26
C SER A 2 53.87 -2.23 32.66
N ASP A 3 53.21 -2.19 31.50
CA ASP A 3 52.44 -1.10 30.87
C ASP A 3 53.17 0.04 30.14
N SER A 4 52.90 0.19 28.83
CA SER A 4 52.08 1.32 28.33
C SER A 4 51.77 1.21 26.83
N ASP A 5 50.48 1.28 26.55
CA ASP A 5 49.73 1.14 25.31
C ASP A 5 50.14 2.05 24.14
N ASP A 6 50.27 1.47 22.94
CA ASP A 6 50.25 2.16 21.65
C ASP A 6 48.83 2.06 21.05
N SER A 7 48.11 3.18 21.08
CA SER A 7 46.72 3.27 20.63
C SER A 7 46.65 3.28 19.10
N THR A 8 46.38 2.12 18.51
CA THR A 8 46.08 1.98 17.09
C THR A 8 44.62 2.38 16.82
N MET A 9 44.43 3.52 16.16
CA MET A 9 43.13 3.94 15.64
C MET A 9 42.68 2.97 14.54
N LEU A 10 41.66 2.16 14.84
CA LEU A 10 40.96 1.35 13.85
C LEU A 10 40.10 2.28 12.98
N GLN A 11 40.41 2.31 11.68
CA GLN A 11 39.55 2.92 10.67
C GLN A 11 38.35 1.99 10.47
N GLU A 12 37.18 2.44 10.89
CA GLU A 12 35.91 1.77 10.66
C GLU A 12 35.49 2.06 9.21
N GLU A 13 35.88 1.17 8.29
CA GLU A 13 35.37 1.18 6.92
C GLU A 13 33.91 0.72 6.95
N VAL A 14 33.00 1.68 6.89
CA VAL A 14 31.57 1.44 6.78
C VAL A 14 31.31 0.75 5.43
N PRO A 15 30.69 -0.44 5.39
CA PRO A 15 30.49 -1.16 4.14
C PRO A 15 29.56 -0.38 3.22
N GLU A 16 29.92 -0.30 1.93
CA GLU A 16 29.07 0.23 0.87
C GLU A 16 27.73 -0.52 0.89
N VAL A 17 26.67 0.20 1.23
CA VAL A 17 25.31 -0.34 1.25
C VAL A 17 24.88 -0.44 -0.21
N GLU A 18 25.00 -1.63 -0.78
CA GLU A 18 24.41 -1.97 -2.07
C GLU A 18 22.89 -1.80 -1.96
N CYS A 19 22.39 -0.67 -2.45
CA CYS A 19 20.96 -0.41 -2.55
C CYS A 19 20.39 -1.32 -3.64
N HIS A 20 20.00 -2.54 -3.28
CA HIS A 20 19.13 -3.33 -4.13
C HIS A 20 17.79 -2.60 -4.27
N GLU A 21 17.36 -2.38 -5.52
CA GLU A 21 16.02 -1.87 -5.83
C GLU A 21 14.98 -2.68 -5.06
N PRO A 22 13.93 -2.05 -4.49
CA PRO A 22 12.93 -2.81 -3.76
C PRO A 22 12.32 -3.81 -4.73
N SER A 23 12.63 -5.09 -4.51
CA SER A 23 11.89 -6.24 -5.00
C SER A 23 10.45 -6.07 -4.50
N ASN A 24 9.67 -5.29 -5.24
CA ASN A 24 8.35 -4.85 -4.85
C ASN A 24 7.33 -5.96 -5.11
N THR A 25 7.54 -7.11 -4.50
CA THR A 25 6.50 -8.12 -4.26
C THR A 25 5.81 -7.82 -2.94
N GLN A 26 5.53 -6.55 -2.66
CA GLN A 26 4.47 -6.22 -1.74
C GLN A 26 3.20 -6.81 -2.36
N LYS A 27 2.58 -7.80 -1.71
CA LYS A 27 1.39 -8.48 -2.23
C LYS A 27 0.26 -7.46 -2.29
N VAL A 28 0.16 -6.75 -3.40
CA VAL A 28 -0.91 -5.81 -3.66
C VAL A 28 -2.19 -6.63 -3.83
N ALA A 29 -3.07 -6.56 -2.84
CA ALA A 29 -4.37 -7.19 -2.86
C ALA A 29 -5.44 -6.18 -3.29
N TYR A 30 -6.41 -6.65 -4.04
CA TYR A 30 -7.59 -5.89 -4.43
C TYR A 30 -8.77 -6.41 -3.64
N LEU A 31 -9.57 -5.51 -3.09
CA LEU A 31 -10.65 -5.84 -2.16
C LEU A 31 -11.96 -5.22 -2.64
N LEU A 32 -13.07 -5.92 -2.41
CA LEU A 32 -14.40 -5.35 -2.45
C LEU A 32 -14.83 -5.09 -1.02
N VAL A 33 -15.16 -3.85 -0.72
CA VAL A 33 -15.45 -3.38 0.65
C VAL A 33 -16.80 -2.69 0.70
N LYS A 34 -17.51 -2.87 1.82
CA LYS A 34 -18.80 -2.23 2.08
C LYS A 34 -18.56 -0.91 2.83
N PHE A 35 -19.19 0.15 2.36
CA PHE A 35 -19.21 1.44 3.04
C PHE A 35 -20.64 1.76 3.44
N LYS A 36 -20.84 2.10 4.73
CA LYS A 36 -22.14 2.51 5.25
C LYS A 36 -22.19 4.02 5.32
N GLU A 37 -23.11 4.63 4.59
CA GLU A 37 -23.28 6.08 4.59
C GLU A 37 -24.72 6.49 4.98
N GLY A 38 -24.87 7.73 5.45
CA GLY A 38 -26.15 8.36 5.76
C GLY A 38 -26.50 8.38 7.25
N LYS A 39 -27.38 9.31 7.64
CA LYS A 39 -27.77 9.58 9.05
C LYS A 39 -28.30 8.36 9.81
N ARG A 40 -28.82 7.35 9.10
CA ARG A 40 -29.34 6.10 9.69
C ARG A 40 -28.51 4.86 9.34
N LYS A 41 -27.36 5.02 8.66
CA LYS A 41 -26.53 3.92 8.15
C LYS A 41 -27.30 2.88 7.31
N CYS A 42 -28.41 3.28 6.68
CA CYS A 42 -29.25 2.35 5.91
C CYS A 42 -28.75 2.11 4.48
N ASN A 43 -27.88 2.98 3.96
CA ASN A 43 -27.37 2.85 2.60
C ASN A 43 -25.99 2.18 2.65
N GLU A 44 -25.90 1.01 2.03
CA GLU A 44 -24.67 0.27 1.87
C GLU A 44 -24.18 0.40 0.43
N TYR A 45 -22.97 0.93 0.28
CA TYR A 45 -22.28 1.04 -1.00
C TYR A 45 -21.14 0.04 -1.05
N ARG A 46 -20.76 -0.37 -2.25
CA ARG A 46 -19.65 -1.31 -2.46
C ARG A 46 -18.60 -0.67 -3.34
N TYR A 47 -17.36 -0.70 -2.88
CA TYR A 47 -16.22 -0.10 -3.56
C TYR A 47 -15.14 -1.14 -3.79
N ALA A 48 -14.51 -1.07 -4.96
CA ALA A 48 -13.29 -1.77 -5.23
C ALA A 48 -12.12 -0.92 -4.70
N CYS A 49 -11.19 -1.55 -4.00
CA CYS A 49 -10.09 -0.88 -3.34
C CYS A 49 -8.80 -1.69 -3.50
N VAL A 50 -7.66 -1.02 -3.33
CA VAL A 50 -6.33 -1.66 -3.29
C VAL A 50 -5.70 -1.45 -1.92
N VAL A 51 -5.06 -2.50 -1.40
CA VAL A 51 -4.34 -2.44 -0.12
C VAL A 51 -3.01 -1.71 -0.30
N LEU A 52 -2.76 -0.71 0.55
CA LEU A 52 -1.53 0.07 0.54
C LEU A 52 -0.53 -0.37 1.61
N GLY A 53 -0.97 -1.06 2.65
CA GLY A 53 -0.13 -1.42 3.78
C GLY A 53 -0.77 -2.46 4.68
N GLU A 54 -0.07 -2.78 5.76
CA GLU A 54 -0.52 -3.73 6.76
C GLU A 54 -1.61 -3.12 7.66
N ALA A 55 -2.26 -4.00 8.42
CA ALA A 55 -3.22 -3.57 9.43
C ALA A 55 -2.50 -2.88 10.59
N ASP A 56 -3.12 -1.86 11.16
CA ASP A 56 -2.64 -1.22 12.38
C ASP A 56 -3.06 -2.00 13.64
N ASP A 57 -2.67 -1.48 14.81
CA ASP A 57 -3.00 -2.04 16.12
C ASP A 57 -4.52 -2.07 16.41
N GLU A 58 -5.31 -1.28 15.68
CA GLU A 58 -6.77 -1.22 15.75
C GLU A 58 -7.45 -2.19 14.78
N ASN A 59 -6.67 -3.04 14.09
CA ASN A 59 -7.16 -4.00 13.11
C ASN A 59 -7.83 -3.31 11.90
N GLU A 60 -7.40 -2.09 11.56
CA GLU A 60 -7.82 -1.37 10.36
C GLU A 60 -6.75 -1.47 9.26
N ILE A 61 -7.19 -1.64 8.02
CA ILE A 61 -6.30 -1.73 6.86
C ILE A 61 -6.33 -0.41 6.09
N LYS A 62 -5.14 0.09 5.75
CA LYS A 62 -4.98 1.21 4.83
C LYS A 62 -5.27 0.79 3.39
N ILE A 63 -6.32 1.35 2.82
CA ILE A 63 -6.76 1.09 1.45
C ILE A 63 -6.82 2.37 0.62
N MET A 64 -6.79 2.21 -0.70
CA MET A 64 -7.09 3.26 -1.66
C MET A 64 -8.31 2.89 -2.49
N GLY A 65 -9.27 3.80 -2.59
CA GLY A 65 -10.46 3.65 -3.41
C GLY A 65 -10.12 3.63 -4.90
N LEU A 66 -10.78 2.73 -5.64
CA LEU A 66 -10.71 2.68 -7.09
C LEU A 66 -11.97 3.34 -7.67
N ARG A 67 -11.77 4.41 -8.45
CA ARG A 67 -12.89 5.11 -9.10
C ARG A 67 -13.27 4.40 -10.39
N CYS A 68 -14.51 3.93 -10.48
CA CYS A 68 -15.05 3.32 -11.69
C CYS A 68 -15.07 4.33 -12.84
N MET A 69 -14.54 3.94 -14.00
CA MET A 69 -14.43 4.80 -15.19
C MET A 69 -15.45 4.46 -16.27
N ASN A 70 -16.02 3.26 -16.23
CA ASN A 70 -17.00 2.78 -17.20
C ASN A 70 -18.23 2.16 -16.54
N GLU A 71 -19.33 2.07 -17.30
CA GLU A 71 -20.60 1.52 -16.81
C GLU A 71 -20.52 0.00 -16.56
N THR A 72 -19.63 -0.69 -17.28
CA THR A 72 -19.39 -2.14 -17.15
C THR A 72 -18.57 -2.51 -15.91
N LYS A 73 -18.02 -1.54 -15.18
CA LYS A 73 -17.23 -1.74 -13.95
C LYS A 73 -16.03 -2.66 -14.14
N ILE A 74 -15.33 -2.50 -15.26
CA ILE A 74 -14.10 -3.24 -15.59
C ILE A 74 -12.87 -2.34 -15.64
N GLU A 75 -13.05 -1.02 -15.78
CA GLU A 75 -11.96 -0.05 -15.76
C GLU A 75 -12.08 0.83 -14.55
N PHE A 76 -10.96 0.97 -13.85
CA PHE A 76 -10.89 1.76 -12.64
C PHE A 76 -9.65 2.66 -12.67
N LEU A 77 -9.84 3.87 -12.18
CA LEU A 77 -8.78 4.84 -11.98
C LEU A 77 -8.34 4.83 -10.52
N LEU A 78 -7.04 4.74 -10.31
CA LEU A 78 -6.41 4.86 -9.01
C LEU A 78 -6.04 6.33 -8.77
N LYS A 79 -6.46 6.88 -7.63
CA LYS A 79 -6.18 8.26 -7.23
C LYS A 79 -5.54 8.28 -5.85
N GLU A 80 -4.37 8.91 -5.75
CA GLU A 80 -3.59 8.92 -4.51
C GLU A 80 -4.27 9.63 -3.34
N GLU A 81 -5.25 10.49 -3.63
CA GLU A 81 -6.04 11.23 -2.63
C GLU A 81 -7.16 10.37 -1.99
N ASP A 82 -7.57 9.27 -2.63
CA ASP A 82 -8.72 8.45 -2.21
C ASP A 82 -8.29 7.39 -1.16
N ILE A 83 -7.55 7.80 -0.13
CA ILE A 83 -7.07 6.90 0.94
C ILE A 83 -8.11 6.79 2.06
N SER A 84 -8.29 5.59 2.61
CA SER A 84 -9.15 5.34 3.76
C SER A 84 -8.61 4.20 4.62
N PHE A 85 -9.02 4.17 5.89
CA PHE A 85 -8.78 3.07 6.82
C PHE A 85 -10.11 2.39 7.07
N ILE A 86 -10.11 1.05 7.00
CA ILE A 86 -11.34 0.27 7.19
C ILE A 86 -11.07 -0.95 8.08
N PRO A 87 -12.04 -1.36 8.91
CA PRO A 87 -11.94 -2.60 9.66
C PRO A 87 -12.04 -3.82 8.73
N PHE A 88 -11.42 -4.93 9.11
CA PHE A 88 -11.53 -6.20 8.37
C PHE A 88 -12.98 -6.66 8.15
N GLU A 89 -13.89 -6.32 9.07
CA GLU A 89 -15.31 -6.68 9.00
C GLU A 89 -16.06 -6.07 7.80
N ASP A 90 -15.50 -5.00 7.22
CA ASP A 90 -16.05 -4.31 6.06
C ASP A 90 -15.54 -4.88 4.72
N ILE A 91 -14.59 -5.81 4.77
CA ILE A 91 -14.10 -6.54 3.58
C ILE A 91 -15.10 -7.64 3.22
N LEU A 92 -15.67 -7.54 2.03
CA LEU A 92 -16.60 -8.55 1.50
C LEU A 92 -15.87 -9.69 0.80
N THR A 93 -14.87 -9.37 -0.03
CA THR A 93 -14.11 -10.36 -0.79
C THR A 93 -12.80 -9.80 -1.34
N VAL A 94 -11.88 -10.70 -1.69
CA VAL A 94 -10.66 -10.38 -2.44
C VAL A 94 -10.97 -10.48 -3.93
N LEU A 95 -10.68 -9.41 -4.66
CA LEU A 95 -10.85 -9.32 -6.11
C LEU A 95 -9.63 -9.91 -6.83
N PRO A 96 -9.80 -10.37 -8.08
CA PRO A 96 -8.69 -10.81 -8.90
C PRO A 96 -7.73 -9.65 -9.20
N ASN A 97 -6.48 -9.99 -9.46
CA ASN A 97 -5.48 -9.01 -9.87
C ASN A 97 -5.84 -8.43 -11.26
N PRO A 98 -6.05 -7.11 -11.38
CA PRO A 98 -6.35 -6.47 -12.64
C PRO A 98 -5.09 -6.32 -13.49
N THR A 99 -5.30 -6.07 -14.78
CA THR A 99 -4.23 -5.60 -15.67
C THR A 99 -4.03 -4.10 -15.42
N LYS A 100 -2.79 -3.68 -15.14
CA LYS A 100 -2.45 -2.27 -14.90
C LYS A 100 -2.00 -1.61 -16.20
N THR A 101 -2.56 -0.45 -16.51
CA THR A 101 -2.13 0.40 -17.64
C THR A 101 -1.71 1.76 -17.10
N PHE A 102 -0.51 2.21 -17.43
CA PHE A 102 -0.03 3.54 -17.08
C PHE A 102 -0.14 4.45 -18.30
N SER A 103 -1.02 5.44 -18.27
CA SER A 103 -1.08 6.47 -19.31
C SER A 103 -0.19 7.64 -18.91
N GLY A 104 1.03 7.67 -19.42
CA GLY A 104 1.94 8.82 -19.29
C GLY A 104 2.88 8.86 -20.48
N ILE A 105 2.90 9.98 -21.21
CA ILE A 105 3.96 10.22 -22.19
C ILE A 105 5.21 10.53 -21.38
N ARG A 106 6.16 9.60 -21.32
CA ARG A 106 7.55 9.95 -21.00
C ARG A 106 8.10 10.67 -22.22
N ALA A 107 7.93 11.99 -22.26
CA ALA A 107 8.71 12.79 -23.20
C ALA A 107 10.19 12.65 -22.81
N PRO A 108 11.09 12.40 -23.76
CA PRO A 108 12.53 12.30 -23.50
C PRO A 108 13.11 13.62 -22.98
#